data_AF-A0A0K2RF92-F1
#
_entry.id   AF-A0A0K2RF92-F1
#
_cell.length_a   1.000
_cell.length_b   1.000
_cell.length_c   1.000
_cell.angle_alpha   90.00
_cell.angle_beta   90.00
_cell.angle_gamma   90.00
#
_symmetry.space_group_name_H-M   'P 1'
#
loop_
_entity.id
_entity.type
_entity.pdbx_description
1 polymer ?
#
loop_
_entity_poly.entity_id
_entity_poly.type
_entity_poly.pdbx_seq_one_letter_code
_entity_poly.pdbx_strand_id
1 'polypeptide(L)' 'MTLLELKNISVHYGRIQAISDMSFSVEEGEIVSLIGQMVPARPPP' A
#
# COMPACT_ATOMS: atom_id res chain seq x y z
N MET A 1 12.09 -13.79 12.50
CA MET A 1 12.97 -13.54 11.34
C MET A 1 12.06 -12.99 10.28
N THR A 2 12.41 -11.85 9.71
CA THR A 2 11.56 -11.18 8.73
C THR A 2 11.51 -12.01 7.46
N LEU A 3 10.31 -12.48 7.09
CA LEU A 3 10.06 -13.30 5.92
C LEU A 3 9.87 -12.41 4.67
N LEU A 4 9.22 -11.26 4.85
CA LEU A 4 8.99 -10.27 3.80
C LEU A 4 9.30 -8.87 4.35
N GLU A 5 10.02 -8.07 3.57
CA GLU A 5 10.33 -6.69 3.92
C GLU A 5 10.04 -5.77 2.72
N LEU A 6 9.30 -4.69 2.97
CA LEU A 6 9.07 -3.59 2.04
C LEU A 6 9.64 -2.31 2.65
N LYS A 7 10.42 -1.59 1.86
CA LYS A 7 11.05 -0.33 2.26
C LYS A 7 10.79 0.75 1.23
N ASN A 8 10.35 1.90 1.73
CA ASN A 8 10.19 3.14 0.98
C ASN A 8 9.40 3.00 -0.33
N ILE A 9 8.35 2.18 -0.31
CA ILE A 9 7.54 1.90 -1.49
C ILE A 9 6.69 3.12 -1.83
N SER A 10 6.84 3.61 -3.06
CA SER A 10 6.00 4.67 -3.61
C SER A 10 5.49 4.27 -5.00
N VAL A 11 4.18 4.39 -5.21
CA VAL A 11 3.51 3.98 -6.47
C VAL A 11 2.77 5.18 -7.06
N HIS A 12 2.98 5.42 -8.35
CA HIS A 12 2.39 6.54 -9.09
C HIS A 12 1.62 6.04 -10.30
N TYR A 13 0.38 6.51 -10.44
CA TYR A 13 -0.46 6.35 -11.63
C TYR A 13 -0.64 7.70 -12.30
N GLY A 14 0.24 8.00 -13.25
CA GLY A 14 0.28 9.32 -13.90
C GLY A 14 0.55 10.43 -12.89
N ARG A 15 -0.45 11.30 -12.68
CA ARG A 15 -0.37 12.42 -11.72
C ARG A 15 -0.80 12.05 -10.29
N ILE A 16 -1.31 10.85 -10.08
CA ILE A 16 -1.81 10.40 -8.78
C ILE A 16 -0.74 9.56 -8.09
N GLN A 17 -0.37 9.93 -6.87
CA GLN A 17 0.45 9.10 -6.00
C GLN A 17 -0.47 8.17 -5.20
N ALA A 18 -0.44 6.88 -5.51
CA ALA A 18 -1.31 5.86 -4.94
C ALA A 18 -0.77 5.30 -3.62
N ILE A 19 0.55 5.16 -3.54
CA ILE A 19 1.26 4.75 -2.32
C ILE A 19 2.39 5.76 -2.10
N SER A 20 2.51 6.27 -0.88
CA SER A 20 3.53 7.25 -0.50
C SER A 20 4.39 6.69 0.62
N ASP A 21 5.66 6.43 0.32
CA ASP A 21 6.72 6.05 1.26
C ASP A 21 6.33 4.96 2.29
N MET A 22 5.69 3.89 1.81
CA MET A 22 5.25 2.79 2.67
C MET A 22 6.40 1.83 2.97
N SER A 23 6.63 1.57 4.26
CA SER A 23 7.56 0.54 4.73
C SER A 23 6.88 -0.37 5.74
N PHE A 24 6.99 -1.69 5.56
CA PHE A 24 6.51 -2.67 6.53
C PHE A 24 7.25 -4.00 6.37
N SER A 25 7.16 -4.83 7.40
CA SER A 25 7.73 -6.17 7.44
C SER A 25 6.66 -7.18 7.84
N VAL A 26 6.83 -8.43 7.42
CA VAL A 26 6.04 -9.58 7.88
C VAL A 26 7.00 -10.61 8.43
N GLU A 27 6.76 -11.05 9.66
CA GLU A 27 7.55 -12.08 10.32
C GLU A 27 7.09 -13.49 9.93
N GLU A 28 7.99 -14.46 10.05
CA GLU A 28 7.64 -15.87 9.82
C GLU A 28 6.50 -16.32 10.75
N GLY A 29 5.44 -16.89 10.16
CA GLY A 29 4.24 -17.33 10.88
C GLY A 29 3.19 -16.24 11.13
N GLU A 30 3.44 -14.99 10.74
CA GLU A 30 2.49 -13.88 10.87
C GLU A 30 1.43 -13.90 9.75
N ILE A 31 0.16 -13.71 10.13
CA ILE A 31 -0.96 -13.59 9.18
C ILE A 31 -1.33 -12.12 9.04
N VAL A 32 -1.10 -11.57 7.85
CA VAL A 32 -1.40 -10.16 7.53
C VAL A 32 -2.49 -10.12 6.45
N SER A 33 -3.41 -9.16 6.57
CA SER A 33 -4.45 -8.89 5.57
C SER A 33 -4.42 -7.42 5.17
N LEU A 34 -4.58 -7.15 3.87
CA LEU A 34 -4.69 -5.81 3.33
C LEU A 34 -6.16 -5.44 3.18
N ILE A 35 -6.55 -4.31 3.76
CA ILE A 35 -7.90 -3.74 3.65
C ILE A 35 -7.83 -2.33 3.07
N GLY A 36 -8.87 -1.92 2.34
CA GLY A 36 -8.92 -0.60 1.71
C GLY A 36 -10.34 -0.07 1.59
N GLN A 37 -10.47 1.26 1.59
CA GLN A 37 -11.74 1.92 1.31
C GLN A 37 -11.93 2.02 -0.21
N MET A 38 -13.12 1.65 -0.69
CA MET A 38 -13.54 1.98 -2.05
C MET A 38 -14.09 3.41 -2.03
N VAL A 39 -13.31 4.37 -2.52
CA VAL A 39 -13.80 5.74 -2.70
C VAL A 39 -14.43 5.84 -4.10
N PRO A 40 -15.73 6.15 -4.23
CA PRO A 40 -16.36 6.32 -5.53
C PRO A 40 -15.70 7.48 -6.28
N ALA A 41 -15.59 7.34 -7.60
CA ALA A 41 -15.03 8.38 -8.45
C ALA A 41 -15.81 9.69 -8.23
N ARG A 42 -15.08 10.80 -8.02
CA ARG A 42 -15.70 12.12 -7.98
C ARG A 42 -16.38 12.35 -9.34
N PRO A 43 -17.66 12.74 -9.38
CA PRO A 43 -18.31 13.11 -10.63
C PRO A 43 -17.54 14.26 -11.28
N PRO A 44 -17.51 14.33 -12.62
CA PRO A 44 -16.90 15.46 -13.31
C PRO A 44 -17.54 16.79 -12.85
N PRO A 45 -16.78 17.89 -12.90
CA PRO A 45 -17.28 19.21 -12.53
C PRO A 45 -18.50 19.64 -13.36
#